data_AF-A0A5E4LG08-F1
#
_entry.id   AF-A0A5E4LG08-F1
#
_cell.length_a   1.000
_cell.length_b   1.000
_cell.length_c   1.000
_cell.angle_alpha   90.00
_cell.angle_beta   90.00
_cell.angle_gamma   90.00
#
_symmetry.space_group_name_H-M   'P 1'
#
loop_
_entity.id
_entity.type
_entity.pdbx_description
1 polymer ?
#
loop_
_entity_poly.entity_id
_entity_poly.type
_entity_poly.pdbx_seq_one_letter_code
_entity_poly.pdbx_strand_id
1 'polypeptide(L)'
;MATVANLVRLYLKRRPQLLSVVNNGLCNYSALARRLQKDIFSGRKSEFTAIKAALLRLAREEQAKEKSWEKDVEKVLKQSSVEVRSNVSVASSRGGVGVPVIATSNSKSGVMSVIDSSYSKQLKKKGMKVIDELSLIILCSPPELQDTPGCMSTIIDAVASEGINVLEFISCHTDTLMVVRNSDAVRIYEILTGLTGKKE
;
A
#
# COMPACT_ATOMS: atom_id res chain seq x y z
N MET A 1 25.45 -24.24 -3.31
CA MET A 1 24.14 -24.74 -2.81
C MET A 1 23.52 -23.69 -1.89
N ALA A 2 22.23 -23.38 -2.02
CA ALA A 2 21.57 -22.47 -1.08
C ALA A 2 21.38 -23.16 0.28
N THR A 3 21.82 -22.52 1.36
CA THR A 3 21.64 -23.05 2.74
C THR A 3 20.18 -22.93 3.17
N VAL A 4 19.76 -23.73 4.17
CA VAL A 4 18.40 -23.63 4.77
C VAL A 4 18.11 -22.21 5.23
N ALA A 5 19.08 -21.56 5.89
CA ALA A 5 18.94 -20.19 6.35
C ALA A 5 18.75 -19.19 5.19
N ASN A 6 19.48 -19.36 4.08
CA ASN A 6 19.33 -18.50 2.91
C ASN A 6 17.96 -18.67 2.24
N LEU A 7 17.46 -19.91 2.15
CA LEU A 7 16.14 -20.19 1.58
C LEU A 7 15.00 -19.65 2.45
N VAL A 8 15.09 -19.82 3.78
CA VAL A 8 14.14 -19.22 4.73
C VAL A 8 14.17 -17.69 4.63
N ARG A 9 15.36 -17.08 4.61
CA ARG A 9 15.51 -15.62 4.46
C ARG A 9 14.91 -15.13 3.16
N LEU A 10 15.16 -15.80 2.03
CA LEU A 10 14.60 -15.44 0.73
C LEU A 10 13.07 -15.58 0.71
N TYR A 11 12.53 -16.64 1.33
CA TYR A 11 11.09 -16.86 1.42
C TYR A 11 10.39 -15.77 2.23
N LEU A 12 10.97 -15.36 3.37
CA LEU A 12 10.42 -14.30 4.22
C LEU A 12 10.57 -12.92 3.58
N LYS A 13 11.71 -12.60 2.95
CA LYS A 13 11.90 -11.32 2.25
C LYS A 13 10.91 -11.07 1.11
N ARG A 14 10.37 -12.14 0.50
CA ARG A 14 9.31 -12.05 -0.51
C ARG A 14 7.91 -11.84 0.09
N ARG A 15 7.79 -11.87 1.42
CA ARG A 15 6.53 -11.72 2.17
C ARG A 15 6.75 -10.77 3.35
N PRO A 16 6.86 -9.45 3.10
CA PRO A 16 7.18 -8.45 4.13
C PRO A 16 6.28 -8.54 5.37
N GLN A 17 4.98 -8.81 5.19
CA GLN A 17 4.03 -8.96 6.31
C GLN A 17 4.39 -10.14 7.21
N LEU A 18 4.73 -11.30 6.61
CA LEU A 18 5.16 -12.47 7.37
C LEU A 18 6.52 -12.24 8.03
N LEU A 19 7.44 -11.55 7.34
CA LEU A 19 8.73 -11.17 7.90
C LEU A 19 8.57 -10.24 9.12
N SER A 20 7.71 -9.23 9.04
CA SER A 20 7.40 -8.34 10.17
C SER A 20 6.87 -9.12 11.38
N VAL A 21 5.96 -10.07 11.17
CA VAL A 21 5.45 -10.94 12.25
C VAL A 21 6.55 -11.81 12.88
N VAL A 22 7.48 -12.32 12.06
CA VAL A 22 8.67 -13.06 12.53
C VAL A 22 9.59 -12.17 13.34
N ASN A 23 9.90 -10.97 12.82
CA ASN A 23 10.79 -10.03 13.48
C ASN A 23 10.22 -9.55 14.82
N ASN A 24 8.93 -9.24 14.87
CA ASN A 24 8.27 -8.76 16.09
C ASN A 24 7.97 -9.88 17.10
N GLY A 25 8.33 -11.14 16.82
CA GLY A 25 8.05 -12.25 17.73
C GLY A 25 6.57 -12.57 17.89
N LEU A 26 5.74 -12.15 16.93
CA LEU A 26 4.29 -12.26 16.97
C LEU A 26 3.78 -13.60 16.41
N CYS A 27 4.66 -14.58 16.17
CA CYS A 27 4.27 -15.91 15.70
C CYS A 27 4.88 -17.05 16.50
N ASN A 28 4.20 -18.20 16.45
CA ASN A 28 4.75 -19.46 16.90
C ASN A 28 5.78 -19.98 15.88
N TYR A 29 7.07 -19.78 16.16
CA TYR A 29 8.17 -20.21 15.28
C TYR A 29 8.15 -21.71 14.97
N SER A 30 7.68 -22.56 15.89
CA SER A 30 7.56 -24.00 15.64
C SER A 30 6.43 -24.32 14.67
N ALA A 31 5.28 -23.65 14.77
CA ALA A 31 4.22 -23.80 13.78
C ALA A 31 4.67 -23.29 12.40
N LEU A 32 5.32 -22.11 12.38
CA LEU A 32 5.82 -21.51 11.15
C LEU A 32 6.89 -22.40 10.49
N ALA A 33 7.84 -22.95 11.26
CA ALA A 33 8.86 -23.85 10.72
C ALA A 33 8.26 -25.09 10.04
N ARG A 34 7.21 -25.70 10.61
CA ARG A 34 6.49 -26.82 9.97
C ARG A 34 5.83 -26.41 8.66
N ARG A 35 5.27 -25.20 8.59
CA ARG A 35 4.68 -24.67 7.35
C ARG A 35 5.74 -24.40 6.28
N LEU A 36 6.83 -23.72 6.64
CA LEU A 36 7.95 -23.45 5.73
C LEU A 36 8.61 -24.72 5.22
N GLN A 37 8.68 -25.76 6.06
CA GLN A 37 9.16 -27.08 5.63
C GLN A 37 8.33 -27.62 4.46
N LYS A 38 7.00 -27.51 4.54
CA LYS A 38 6.09 -27.93 3.46
C LYS A 38 6.20 -27.03 2.23
N ASP A 39 6.26 -25.72 2.42
CA ASP A 39 6.20 -24.73 1.34
C ASP A 39 7.51 -24.60 0.53
N ILE A 40 8.67 -24.70 1.20
CA ILE A 40 9.98 -24.43 0.59
C ILE A 40 10.69 -25.71 0.16
N PHE A 41 10.47 -26.80 0.91
CA PHE A 41 11.26 -28.02 0.80
C PHE A 41 10.40 -29.21 0.38
N SER A 42 9.28 -29.00 -0.30
CA SER A 42 8.46 -30.08 -0.86
C SER A 42 9.35 -30.99 -1.73
N GLY A 43 9.59 -32.22 -1.28
CA GLY A 43 10.47 -33.19 -1.96
C GLY A 43 11.96 -33.17 -1.55
N ARG A 44 12.40 -32.26 -0.67
CA ARG A 44 13.76 -32.25 -0.08
C ARG A 44 13.68 -32.46 1.44
N LYS A 45 14.52 -33.34 2.00
CA LYS A 45 14.68 -33.43 3.45
C LYS A 45 15.40 -32.18 3.96
N SER A 46 14.67 -31.29 4.62
CA SER A 46 15.23 -30.22 5.44
C SER A 46 14.75 -30.41 6.87
N GLU A 47 15.67 -30.32 7.83
CA GLU A 47 15.35 -30.54 9.23
C GLU A 47 14.57 -29.37 9.82
N PHE A 48 13.46 -29.69 10.47
CA PHE A 48 12.63 -28.75 11.23
C PHE A 48 13.46 -27.86 12.19
N THR A 49 14.45 -28.45 12.86
CA THR A 49 15.39 -27.80 13.77
C THR A 49 16.21 -26.71 13.07
N ALA A 50 16.73 -26.99 11.87
CA ALA A 50 17.49 -26.01 11.09
C ALA A 50 16.62 -24.83 10.63
N ILE A 51 15.38 -25.10 10.23
CA ILE A 51 14.42 -24.05 9.84
C ILE A 51 14.07 -23.18 11.05
N LYS A 52 13.73 -23.78 12.20
CA LYS A 52 13.41 -23.05 13.42
C LYS A 52 14.61 -22.21 13.91
N ALA A 53 15.82 -22.76 13.87
CA ALA A 53 17.03 -22.03 14.22
C ALA A 53 17.27 -20.83 13.29
N ALA A 54 17.04 -21.00 11.97
CA ALA A 54 17.12 -19.90 11.02
C ALA A 54 16.10 -18.80 11.32
N LEU A 55 14.84 -19.16 11.61
CA LEU A 55 13.79 -18.19 11.98
C LEU A 55 14.17 -17.39 13.24
N LEU A 56 14.61 -18.07 14.29
CA LEU A 56 15.02 -17.42 15.54
C LEU A 56 16.20 -16.48 15.36
N ARG A 57 17.17 -16.86 14.53
CA ARG A 57 18.33 -16.02 14.22
C ARG A 57 17.92 -14.77 13.45
N LEU A 58 17.07 -14.91 12.43
CA LEU A 58 16.56 -13.78 11.65
C LEU A 58 15.77 -12.80 12.52
N ALA A 59 14.88 -13.30 13.38
CA ALA A 59 14.11 -12.46 14.30
C ALA A 59 15.03 -11.62 15.20
N ARG A 60 16.09 -12.22 15.76
CA ARG A 60 17.05 -11.50 16.62
C ARG A 60 17.86 -10.44 15.87
N GLU A 61 18.29 -10.74 14.64
CA GLU A 61 19.08 -9.82 13.81
C GLU A 61 18.29 -8.55 13.44
N GLU A 62 16.99 -8.69 13.18
CA GLU A 62 16.14 -7.57 12.75
C GLU A 62 15.53 -6.80 13.92
N GLN A 63 15.19 -7.45 15.05
CA GLN A 63 14.76 -6.75 16.29
C GLN A 63 15.77 -5.70 16.77
N ALA A 64 17.06 -5.88 16.49
CA ALA A 64 18.09 -4.92 16.82
C ALA A 64 18.03 -3.63 15.98
N LYS A 65 17.31 -3.62 14.85
CA LYS A 65 17.21 -2.50 13.90
C LYS A 65 15.86 -1.79 13.91
N GLU A 66 14.78 -2.47 14.33
CA GLU A 66 13.41 -2.15 13.88
C GLU A 66 12.58 -1.23 14.82
N LYS A 67 13.19 -0.48 15.75
CA LYS A 67 12.41 0.30 16.75
C LYS A 67 12.06 1.75 16.39
N SER A 68 12.54 2.30 15.26
CA SER A 68 12.38 3.73 14.96
C SER A 68 11.25 4.05 13.98
N TRP A 69 11.21 3.34 12.84
CA TRP A 69 10.45 3.80 11.68
C TRP A 69 8.92 3.79 11.89
N GLU A 70 8.37 2.84 12.65
CA GLU A 70 6.92 2.78 12.91
C GLU A 70 6.43 4.02 13.66
N LYS A 71 7.25 4.55 14.58
CA LYS A 71 6.93 5.78 15.32
C LYS A 71 6.99 7.01 14.44
N ASP A 72 7.95 7.04 13.51
CA ASP A 72 8.10 8.12 12.54
C ASP A 72 6.88 8.14 11.60
N VAL A 73 6.44 6.97 11.12
CA VAL A 73 5.20 6.83 10.34
C VAL A 73 3.98 7.27 11.15
N GLU A 74 3.83 6.80 12.39
CA GLU A 74 2.72 7.18 13.26
C GLU A 74 2.66 8.71 13.47
N LYS A 75 3.82 9.35 13.65
CA LYS A 75 3.92 10.81 13.78
C LYS A 75 3.41 11.53 12.53
N VAL A 76 3.86 11.10 11.33
CA VAL A 76 3.42 11.68 10.05
C VAL A 76 1.91 11.53 9.87
N LEU A 77 1.37 10.32 10.09
CA LEU A 77 -0.05 10.05 9.91
C LEU A 77 -0.91 10.87 10.88
N LYS A 78 -0.51 11.01 12.16
CA LYS A 78 -1.25 11.84 13.14
C LYS A 78 -1.32 13.32 12.79
N GLN A 79 -0.34 13.81 12.04
CA GLN A 79 -0.31 15.20 11.58
C GLN A 79 -1.02 15.40 10.24
N SER A 80 -1.52 14.32 9.64
CA SER A 80 -2.19 14.36 8.35
C SER A 80 -3.69 14.70 8.48
N SER A 81 -4.33 15.02 7.36
CA SER A 81 -5.78 15.19 7.25
C SER A 81 -6.31 14.50 6.00
N VAL A 82 -7.55 14.03 6.06
CA VAL A 82 -8.22 13.35 4.95
C VAL A 82 -9.30 14.26 4.37
N GLU A 83 -9.28 14.44 3.06
CA GLU A 83 -10.32 15.11 2.30
C GLU A 83 -10.94 14.16 1.28
N VAL A 84 -12.22 14.36 0.99
CA VAL A 84 -12.96 13.59 -0.02
C VAL A 84 -13.56 14.54 -1.03
N ARG A 85 -13.22 14.34 -2.30
CA ARG A 85 -13.85 15.01 -3.42
C ARG A 85 -14.69 14.02 -4.21
N SER A 86 -16.01 14.19 -4.13
CA SER A 86 -16.97 13.43 -4.93
C SER A 86 -16.99 13.89 -6.39
N ASN A 87 -17.69 13.13 -7.24
CA ASN A 87 -17.99 13.48 -8.62
C ASN A 87 -16.75 13.63 -9.51
N VAL A 88 -15.75 12.76 -9.33
CA VAL A 88 -14.59 12.68 -10.21
C VAL A 88 -14.76 11.54 -11.22
N SER A 89 -13.97 11.61 -12.29
CA SER A 89 -13.88 10.57 -13.31
C SER A 89 -12.44 10.42 -13.78
N VAL A 90 -12.08 9.25 -14.26
CA VAL A 90 -10.72 8.98 -14.76
C VAL A 90 -10.80 8.76 -16.28
N ALA A 91 -10.13 9.62 -17.03
CA ALA A 91 -10.04 9.54 -18.49
C ALA A 91 -8.67 8.99 -18.91
N SER A 92 -8.67 8.02 -19.81
CA SER A 92 -7.47 7.47 -20.45
C SER A 92 -7.29 8.05 -21.85
N SER A 93 -6.10 8.57 -22.12
CA SER A 93 -5.75 9.22 -23.39
C SER A 93 -4.28 8.97 -23.77
N ARG A 94 -3.86 9.43 -24.95
CA ARG A 94 -2.44 9.44 -25.39
C ARG A 94 -1.74 10.79 -25.19
N GLY A 95 -2.45 11.77 -24.63
CA GLY A 95 -2.01 13.15 -24.47
C GLY A 95 -3.02 13.95 -23.64
N GLY A 96 -2.92 15.27 -23.63
CA GLY A 96 -3.85 16.12 -22.87
C GLY A 96 -5.32 15.91 -23.27
N VAL A 97 -6.22 15.93 -22.28
CA VAL A 97 -7.66 15.70 -22.47
C VAL A 97 -8.43 16.96 -22.92
N GLY A 98 -7.78 18.13 -22.87
CA GLY A 98 -8.37 19.41 -23.31
C GLY A 98 -9.50 19.91 -22.42
N VAL A 99 -9.52 19.47 -21.16
CA VAL A 99 -10.39 19.96 -20.07
C VAL A 99 -9.52 20.13 -18.82
N PRO A 100 -9.95 20.94 -17.83
CA PRO A 100 -9.23 21.05 -16.55
C PRO A 100 -9.04 19.67 -15.91
N VAL A 101 -7.82 19.40 -15.45
CA VAL A 101 -7.44 18.13 -14.82
C VAL A 101 -7.05 18.39 -13.37
N ILE A 102 -7.54 17.55 -12.47
CA ILE A 102 -7.23 17.60 -11.04
C ILE A 102 -5.86 16.99 -10.78
N ALA A 103 -5.60 15.81 -11.36
CA ALA A 103 -4.33 15.12 -11.27
C ALA A 103 -4.07 14.30 -12.55
N THR A 104 -2.80 14.18 -12.95
CA THR A 104 -2.42 13.44 -14.16
C THR A 104 -1.26 12.50 -13.89
N SER A 105 -1.39 11.27 -14.35
CA SER A 105 -0.33 10.26 -14.36
C SER A 105 0.07 9.98 -15.80
N ASN A 106 1.31 10.27 -16.17
CA ASN A 106 1.82 10.02 -17.53
C ASN A 106 2.78 8.82 -17.54
N SER A 107 2.54 7.89 -18.46
CA SER A 107 3.34 6.68 -18.65
C SER A 107 3.57 6.42 -20.15
N LYS A 108 4.47 5.50 -20.48
CA LYS A 108 4.66 5.06 -21.88
C LYS A 108 3.38 4.51 -22.51
N SER A 109 2.50 3.91 -21.70
CA SER A 109 1.23 3.33 -22.15
C SER A 109 0.12 4.35 -22.38
N GLY A 110 0.27 5.58 -21.90
CA GLY A 110 -0.74 6.62 -22.00
C GLY A 110 -0.79 7.53 -20.78
N VAL A 111 -1.73 8.45 -20.84
CA VAL A 111 -2.02 9.46 -19.84
C VAL A 111 -3.34 9.11 -19.17
N MET A 112 -3.32 9.08 -17.84
CA MET A 112 -4.52 8.96 -17.01
C MET A 112 -4.77 10.31 -16.35
N SER A 113 -5.96 10.85 -16.56
CA SER A 113 -6.36 12.18 -16.07
C SER A 113 -7.57 12.05 -15.15
N VAL A 114 -7.41 12.46 -13.89
CA VAL A 114 -8.50 12.63 -12.93
C VAL A 114 -9.17 13.97 -13.22
N ILE A 115 -10.43 13.93 -13.63
CA ILE A 115 -11.21 15.09 -14.06
C ILE A 115 -12.49 15.21 -13.24
N ASP A 116 -13.11 16.38 -13.30
CA ASP A 116 -14.48 16.53 -12.84
C ASP A 116 -15.44 15.74 -13.75
N SER A 117 -16.39 15.02 -13.17
CA SER A 117 -17.34 14.16 -13.89
C SER A 117 -18.24 14.93 -14.87
N SER A 118 -18.39 16.24 -14.69
CA SER A 118 -19.10 17.11 -15.66
C SER A 118 -18.50 17.05 -17.07
N TYR A 119 -17.20 16.77 -17.20
CA TYR A 119 -16.51 16.64 -18.50
C TYR A 119 -16.60 15.22 -19.10
N SER A 120 -17.08 14.22 -18.36
CA SER A 120 -17.11 12.81 -18.80
C SER A 120 -17.85 12.63 -20.13
N LYS A 121 -19.06 13.19 -20.24
CA LYS A 121 -19.88 13.10 -21.46
C LYS A 121 -19.16 13.69 -22.69
N GLN A 122 -18.45 14.80 -22.50
CA GLN A 122 -17.69 15.45 -23.57
C GLN A 122 -16.53 14.57 -24.04
N LEU A 123 -15.76 13.98 -23.10
CA LEU A 123 -14.61 13.15 -23.44
C LEU A 123 -15.01 11.81 -24.06
N LYS A 124 -16.11 11.19 -23.60
CA LYS A 124 -16.66 9.98 -24.24
C LYS A 124 -17.08 10.25 -25.68
N LYS A 125 -17.68 11.41 -25.97
CA LYS A 125 -18.00 11.83 -27.36
C LYS A 125 -16.76 12.01 -28.24
N LYS A 126 -15.62 12.38 -27.64
CA LYS A 126 -14.31 12.42 -28.32
C LYS A 126 -13.66 11.03 -28.48
N GLY A 127 -14.34 9.95 -28.09
CA GLY A 127 -13.85 8.58 -28.19
C GLY A 127 -12.87 8.16 -27.08
N MET A 128 -12.74 8.94 -26.01
CA MET A 128 -11.87 8.59 -24.88
C MET A 128 -12.53 7.57 -23.95
N LYS A 129 -11.73 6.67 -23.38
CA LYS A 129 -12.19 5.75 -22.33
C LYS A 129 -12.26 6.52 -21.01
N VAL A 130 -13.45 6.64 -20.43
CA VAL A 130 -13.69 7.34 -19.16
C VAL A 130 -14.38 6.39 -18.18
N ILE A 131 -13.86 6.36 -16.95
CA ILE A 131 -14.44 5.63 -15.81
C ILE A 131 -15.12 6.66 -14.90
N ASP A 132 -16.41 6.48 -14.64
CA ASP A 132 -17.24 7.35 -13.80
C ASP A 132 -17.53 6.72 -12.43
N GLU A 133 -18.33 7.42 -11.62
CA GLU A 133 -18.77 7.01 -10.28
C GLU A 133 -17.60 6.81 -9.31
N LEU A 134 -16.66 7.75 -9.38
CA LEU A 134 -15.45 7.75 -8.60
C LEU A 134 -15.39 8.92 -7.62
N SER A 135 -14.68 8.68 -6.53
CA SER A 135 -14.33 9.68 -5.52
C SER A 135 -12.81 9.77 -5.43
N LEU A 136 -12.31 10.98 -5.24
CA LEU A 136 -10.90 11.25 -4.98
C LEU A 136 -10.73 11.46 -3.47
N ILE A 137 -9.93 10.61 -2.85
CA ILE A 137 -9.47 10.75 -1.48
C ILE A 137 -8.11 11.46 -1.52
N ILE A 138 -7.93 12.49 -0.69
CA ILE A 138 -6.69 13.25 -0.59
C ILE A 138 -6.22 13.16 0.85
N LEU A 139 -5.03 12.60 1.08
CA LEU A 139 -4.37 12.62 2.37
C LEU A 139 -3.28 13.69 2.35
N CYS A 140 -3.53 14.80 3.04
CA CYS A 140 -2.59 15.91 3.17
C CYS A 140 -1.69 15.65 4.37
N SER A 141 -0.39 15.44 4.14
CA SER A 141 0.59 15.02 5.16
C SER A 141 1.66 16.10 5.38
N PRO A 142 2.41 16.07 6.48
CA PRO A 142 3.52 17.00 6.66
C PRO A 142 4.72 16.66 5.73
N PRO A 143 5.66 17.60 5.48
CA PRO A 143 6.80 17.41 4.57
C PRO A 143 7.64 16.16 4.83
N GLU A 144 7.71 15.73 6.10
CA GLU A 144 8.40 14.52 6.57
C GLU A 144 7.91 13.24 5.88
N LEU A 145 6.71 13.24 5.28
CA LEU A 145 6.21 12.11 4.49
C LEU A 145 7.23 11.65 3.44
N GLN A 146 7.94 12.58 2.79
CA GLN A 146 8.89 12.27 1.71
C GLN A 146 10.11 11.48 2.19
N ASP A 147 10.50 11.68 3.45
CA ASP A 147 11.70 11.10 4.04
C ASP A 147 11.39 10.01 5.08
N THR A 148 10.12 9.60 5.22
CA THR A 148 9.66 8.61 6.19
C THR A 148 9.24 7.31 5.50
N PRO A 149 10.13 6.31 5.38
CA PRO A 149 9.80 5.02 4.81
C PRO A 149 8.66 4.33 5.57
N GLY A 150 7.74 3.71 4.84
CA GLY A 150 6.66 2.92 5.42
C GLY A 150 5.32 3.64 5.51
N CYS A 151 5.25 4.96 5.29
CA CYS A 151 3.98 5.68 5.27
C CYS A 151 3.03 5.11 4.20
N MET A 152 3.54 4.96 2.96
CA MET A 152 2.72 4.48 1.84
C MET A 152 2.30 3.02 1.98
N SER A 153 3.17 2.16 2.51
CA SER A 153 2.76 0.78 2.81
C SER A 153 1.68 0.74 3.87
N THR A 154 1.78 1.55 4.93
CA THR A 154 0.78 1.60 6.01
C THR A 154 -0.59 2.05 5.47
N ILE A 155 -0.62 3.09 4.64
CA ILE A 155 -1.86 3.60 4.03
C ILE A 155 -2.48 2.55 3.11
N ILE A 156 -1.69 1.95 2.21
CA ILE A 156 -2.20 0.95 1.26
C ILE A 156 -2.61 -0.35 1.96
N ASP A 157 -1.84 -0.81 2.96
CA ASP A 157 -2.18 -2.02 3.73
C ASP A 157 -3.52 -1.84 4.46
N ALA A 158 -3.79 -0.64 5.02
CA ALA A 158 -5.07 -0.34 5.67
C ALA A 158 -6.25 -0.31 4.70
N VAL A 159 -6.05 0.17 3.46
CA VAL A 159 -7.09 0.13 2.43
C VAL A 159 -7.29 -1.31 1.93
N ALA A 160 -6.20 -2.05 1.71
CA ALA A 160 -6.23 -3.42 1.22
C ALA A 160 -6.81 -4.41 2.23
N SER A 161 -6.64 -4.19 3.54
CA SER A 161 -7.23 -5.03 4.59
C SER A 161 -8.76 -5.02 4.57
N GLU A 162 -9.35 -4.03 3.90
CA GLU A 162 -10.79 -3.85 3.77
C GLU A 162 -11.30 -4.33 2.40
N GLY A 163 -10.41 -4.92 1.59
CA GLY A 163 -10.74 -5.47 0.27
C GLY A 163 -11.06 -4.40 -0.77
N ILE A 164 -10.69 -3.15 -0.54
CA ILE A 164 -11.00 -2.02 -1.41
C ILE A 164 -9.90 -1.83 -2.45
N ASN A 165 -10.31 -1.65 -3.71
CA ASN A 165 -9.38 -1.42 -4.81
C ASN A 165 -9.19 0.08 -5.08
N VAL A 166 -7.93 0.51 -5.22
CA VAL A 166 -7.57 1.86 -5.64
C VAL A 166 -7.33 1.87 -7.15
N LEU A 167 -8.03 2.73 -7.89
CA LEU A 167 -7.95 2.84 -9.35
C LEU A 167 -6.76 3.69 -9.80
N GLU A 168 -6.52 4.79 -9.11
CA GLU A 168 -5.36 5.68 -9.33
C GLU A 168 -4.74 6.00 -7.98
N PHE A 169 -3.42 5.95 -7.91
CA PHE A 169 -2.64 6.29 -6.72
C PHE A 169 -1.51 7.23 -7.12
N ILE A 170 -1.52 8.44 -6.57
CA ILE A 170 -0.57 9.50 -6.94
C ILE A 170 0.01 10.07 -5.65
N SER A 171 1.32 9.89 -5.45
CA SER A 171 2.07 10.56 -4.39
C SER A 171 2.66 11.86 -4.95
N CYS A 172 2.21 12.99 -4.43
CA CYS A 172 2.57 14.33 -4.86
C CYS A 172 3.14 15.11 -3.67
N HIS A 173 4.44 14.94 -3.42
CA HIS A 173 5.14 15.54 -2.28
C HIS A 173 4.49 15.21 -0.93
N THR A 174 3.70 16.12 -0.38
CA THR A 174 2.97 15.99 0.89
C THR A 174 1.61 15.34 0.74
N ASP A 175 1.07 15.29 -0.48
CA ASP A 175 -0.30 14.87 -0.73
C ASP A 175 -0.31 13.46 -1.35
N THR A 176 -1.18 12.61 -0.84
CA THR A 176 -1.45 11.30 -1.44
C THR A 176 -2.88 11.27 -1.96
N LEU A 177 -3.01 11.13 -3.28
CA LEU A 177 -4.28 11.11 -3.98
C LEU A 177 -4.64 9.67 -4.34
N MET A 178 -5.86 9.25 -3.99
CA MET A 178 -6.39 7.92 -4.27
C MET A 178 -7.75 8.03 -4.91
N VAL A 179 -7.90 7.48 -6.11
CA VAL A 179 -9.22 7.41 -6.77
C VAL A 179 -9.83 6.05 -6.50
N VAL A 180 -11.04 6.05 -5.97
CA VAL A 180 -11.80 4.84 -5.58
C VAL A 180 -13.23 4.92 -6.09
N ARG A 181 -13.96 3.80 -6.03
CA ARG A 181 -15.39 3.81 -6.34
C ARG A 181 -16.16 4.60 -5.28
N ASN A 182 -17.24 5.26 -5.69
CA ASN A 182 -18.11 6.00 -4.75
C ASN A 182 -18.63 5.12 -3.61
N SER A 183 -18.90 3.84 -3.88
CA SER A 183 -19.34 2.86 -2.88
C SER A 183 -18.36 2.69 -1.71
N ASP A 184 -17.07 2.95 -1.95
CA ASP A 184 -15.99 2.64 -1.01
C ASP A 184 -15.46 3.91 -0.32
N ALA A 185 -15.88 5.10 -0.78
CA ALA A 185 -15.33 6.38 -0.36
C ALA A 185 -15.54 6.67 1.13
N VAL A 186 -16.74 6.41 1.65
CA VAL A 186 -17.07 6.60 3.08
C VAL A 186 -16.20 5.68 3.94
N ARG A 187 -16.07 4.41 3.55
CA ARG A 187 -15.28 3.43 4.29
C ARG A 187 -13.81 3.82 4.34
N ILE A 188 -13.24 4.25 3.20
CA ILE A 188 -11.85 4.73 3.16
C ILE A 188 -11.65 5.96 4.04
N TYR A 189 -12.58 6.91 3.98
CA TYR A 189 -12.52 8.10 4.82
C TYR A 189 -12.45 7.74 6.31
N GLU A 190 -13.30 6.82 6.78
CA GLU A 190 -13.28 6.32 8.16
C GLU A 190 -11.94 5.68 8.53
N ILE A 191 -11.41 4.79 7.67
CA ILE A 191 -10.14 4.07 7.90
C ILE A 191 -8.98 5.07 8.03
N LEU A 192 -8.85 5.98 7.07
CA LEU A 192 -7.74 6.93 7.05
C LEU A 192 -7.87 7.95 8.18
N THR A 193 -9.08 8.40 8.50
CA THR A 193 -9.31 9.31 9.64
C THR A 193 -8.92 8.62 10.95
N GLY A 194 -9.24 7.33 11.10
CA GLY A 194 -8.77 6.50 12.21
C GLY A 194 -7.24 6.45 12.33
N LEU A 195 -6.51 6.36 11.21
CA LEU A 195 -5.04 6.39 11.19
C LEU A 195 -4.48 7.76 11.59
N THR A 196 -5.16 8.86 11.23
CA THR A 196 -4.74 10.21 11.65
C THR A 196 -5.01 10.52 13.13
N GLY A 197 -5.75 9.64 13.84
CA GLY A 197 -6.05 9.82 15.26
C GLY A 197 -6.98 10.98 15.58
N LYS A 198 -7.51 11.70 14.57
CA LYS A 198 -8.56 12.71 14.74
C LYS A 198 -9.90 11.98 14.86
N LYS A 199 -10.33 11.72 16.10
CA LYS A 199 -11.75 11.48 16.37
C LYS A 199 -12.41 12.85 16.53
N GLU A 200 -13.48 13.11 15.79
CA GLU A 200 -14.39 14.22 16.08
C GLU A 200 -14.89 14.17 17.53
#